data_AF-A0A1Y2K8Z9-F1
#
_entry.id   AF-A0A1Y2K8Z9-F1
#
_cell.length_a   1.000
_cell.length_b   1.000
_cell.length_c   1.000
_cell.angle_alpha   90.00
_cell.angle_beta   90.00
_cell.angle_gamma   90.00
#
_symmetry.space_group_name_H-M   'P 1'
#
loop_
_entity.id
_entity.type
_entity.pdbx_description
1 polymer ?
#
loop_
_entity_poly.entity_id
_entity_poly.type
_entity_poly.pdbx_seq_one_letter_code
_entity_poly.pdbx_strand_id
1 'polypeptide(L)'
;MQGQHPRENIGDKDRNGQPLSTITCRQRRAEVRIAPKVVAVETGRILYSQTLSASRSSQYCPGDKTGLTRGQTLLDQAMTEVMDDYRKAVAPYEKEISIDLMEEPLAPLAAHPKALLDRGLAFVRADRLERGCELWRQARREGGENSPVILYNLGVCSEMSGRLQGALDLYLDAERMLLEPSRPIAEGIKRTRAALDRQHRGL
;
A
#
# COMPACT_ATOMS: atom_id res chain seq x y z
N MET A 1 -22.13 24.64 7.01
CA MET A 1 -21.38 25.82 7.48
C MET A 1 -20.64 26.42 6.29
N GLN A 2 -21.00 27.63 5.90
CA GLN A 2 -20.39 28.37 4.78
C GLN A 2 -19.16 29.09 5.34
N GLY A 3 -17.96 28.68 4.95
CA GLY A 3 -16.73 29.39 5.30
C GLY A 3 -16.46 30.47 4.27
N GLN A 4 -16.63 31.73 4.66
CA GLN A 4 -16.15 32.91 3.91
C GLN A 4 -14.73 33.24 4.36
N HIS A 5 -13.80 33.33 3.42
CA HIS A 5 -12.52 34.01 3.62
C HIS A 5 -12.27 34.98 2.47
N PRO A 6 -12.31 36.30 2.74
CA PRO A 6 -11.57 37.26 1.95
C PRO A 6 -10.35 37.74 2.76
N ARG A 7 -9.16 37.61 2.19
CA ARG A 7 -8.02 38.45 2.55
C ARG A 7 -7.85 39.46 1.42
N GLU A 8 -8.24 40.69 1.67
CA GLU A 8 -7.94 41.83 0.78
C GLU A 8 -6.44 42.11 0.85
N ASN A 9 -5.75 41.98 -0.29
CA ASN A 9 -4.45 42.59 -0.51
C ASN A 9 -4.56 43.50 -1.73
N ILE A 10 -4.60 44.81 -1.47
CA ILE A 10 -4.60 45.87 -2.48
C ILE A 10 -3.14 46.11 -2.85
N GLY A 11 -2.73 45.78 -4.08
CA GLY A 11 -1.42 46.20 -4.59
C GLY A 11 -0.81 45.39 -5.73
N ASP A 12 -1.39 44.26 -6.12
CA ASP A 12 -0.75 43.35 -7.07
C ASP A 12 -1.23 43.67 -8.51
N LYS A 13 -0.29 43.95 -9.43
CA LYS A 13 -0.55 44.32 -10.83
C LYS A 13 0.11 43.30 -11.76
N ASP A 14 -0.50 43.05 -12.92
CA ASP A 14 0.12 42.17 -13.92
C ASP A 14 1.31 42.85 -14.64
N ARG A 15 1.99 42.13 -15.54
CA ARG A 15 3.15 42.64 -16.29
C ARG A 15 2.82 43.82 -17.22
N ASN A 16 1.54 44.11 -17.44
CA ASN A 16 1.04 45.21 -18.26
C ASN A 16 0.45 46.35 -17.40
N GLY A 17 0.62 46.31 -16.08
CA GLY A 17 0.17 47.36 -15.16
C GLY A 17 -1.34 47.36 -14.90
N GLN A 18 -2.07 46.31 -15.30
CA GLN A 18 -3.49 46.15 -15.02
C GLN A 18 -3.69 45.63 -13.58
N PRO A 19 -4.70 46.13 -12.85
CA PRO A 19 -4.99 45.65 -11.51
C PRO A 19 -5.37 44.16 -11.57
N LEU A 20 -4.72 43.32 -10.76
CA LEU A 20 -5.10 41.92 -10.63
C LEU A 20 -6.54 41.87 -10.10
N SER A 21 -7.45 41.37 -10.93
CA SER A 21 -8.84 41.21 -10.54
C SER A 21 -8.96 40.04 -9.58
N THR A 22 -9.57 40.28 -8.42
CA THR A 22 -9.88 39.19 -7.48
C THR A 22 -11.08 38.41 -8.02
N ILE A 23 -10.83 37.20 -8.47
CA ILE A 23 -11.88 36.30 -8.97
C ILE A 23 -12.48 35.55 -7.78
N THR A 24 -13.77 35.76 -7.51
CA THR A 24 -14.48 35.00 -6.47
C THR A 24 -14.96 33.67 -7.03
N CYS A 25 -14.33 32.58 -6.59
CA CYS A 25 -14.76 31.23 -6.93
C CYS A 25 -15.75 30.68 -5.90
N ARG A 26 -16.67 29.83 -6.35
CA ARG A 26 -17.62 29.10 -5.49
C ARG A 26 -17.20 27.63 -5.42
N GLN A 27 -17.19 27.07 -4.22
CA GLN A 27 -16.91 25.65 -3.99
C GLN A 27 -18.09 24.96 -3.33
N ARG A 28 -18.36 23.73 -3.73
CA ARG A 28 -19.29 22.81 -3.07
C ARG A 28 -18.51 21.58 -2.66
N ARG A 29 -18.67 21.16 -1.40
CA ARG A 29 -18.11 19.92 -0.85
C ARG A 29 -19.25 19.07 -0.31
N ALA A 30 -19.24 17.79 -0.63
CA ALA A 30 -20.04 16.77 0.00
C ALA A 30 -19.12 15.86 0.83
N GLU A 31 -19.60 15.43 1.98
CA GLU A 31 -18.89 14.52 2.87
C GLU A 31 -19.85 13.42 3.34
N VAL A 32 -19.39 12.18 3.29
CA VAL A 32 -20.10 11.01 3.79
C VAL A 32 -19.27 10.44 4.92
N ARG A 33 -19.91 10.11 6.05
CA ARG A 33 -19.32 9.34 7.14
C ARG A 33 -20.28 8.23 7.54
N ILE A 34 -19.79 6.99 7.60
CA ILE A 34 -20.57 5.82 8.05
C ILE A 34 -19.77 5.05 9.10
N ALA A 35 -20.46 4.31 9.96
CA ALA A 35 -19.83 3.43 10.95
C ALA A 35 -20.44 2.02 10.87
N PRO A 36 -20.08 1.21 9.84
CA PRO A 36 -20.62 -0.12 9.67
C PRO A 36 -20.08 -1.08 10.73
N LYS A 37 -20.89 -2.09 11.04
CA LYS A 37 -20.55 -3.17 11.97
C LYS A 37 -20.74 -4.52 11.30
N VAL A 38 -19.74 -5.39 11.38
CA VAL A 38 -19.87 -6.81 11.01
C VAL A 38 -19.91 -7.63 12.28
N VAL A 39 -20.90 -8.52 12.41
CA VAL A 39 -21.13 -9.32 13.60
C VAL A 39 -21.13 -10.80 13.22
N ALA A 40 -20.34 -11.61 13.90
CA ALA A 40 -20.37 -13.06 13.79
C ALA A 40 -21.74 -13.57 14.29
N VAL A 41 -22.51 -14.19 13.39
CA VAL A 41 -23.90 -14.63 13.67
C VAL A 41 -23.97 -15.58 14.86
N GLU A 42 -23.04 -16.53 14.94
CA GLU A 42 -23.05 -17.59 15.97
C GLU A 42 -22.72 -17.08 17.37
N THR A 43 -21.84 -16.08 17.48
CA THR A 43 -21.27 -15.63 18.76
C THR A 43 -21.71 -14.24 19.19
N GLY A 44 -22.34 -13.47 18.29
CA GLY A 44 -22.62 -12.05 18.50
C GLY A 44 -21.36 -11.17 18.57
N ARG A 45 -20.17 -11.73 18.31
CA ARG A 45 -18.91 -10.99 18.37
C ARG A 45 -18.81 -10.01 17.21
N ILE A 46 -18.47 -8.76 17.50
CA ILE A 46 -18.16 -7.77 16.48
C ILE A 46 -16.83 -8.16 15.82
N LEU A 47 -16.87 -8.39 14.51
CA LEU A 47 -15.71 -8.67 13.67
C LEU A 47 -15.09 -7.37 13.17
N TYR A 48 -15.91 -6.45 12.66
CA TYR A 48 -15.49 -5.15 12.14
C TYR A 48 -16.30 -4.02 12.78
N SER A 49 -15.66 -2.91 13.14
CA SER A 49 -16.35 -1.68 13.54
C SER A 49 -15.40 -0.49 13.42
N GLN A 50 -15.33 0.12 12.24
CA GLN A 50 -14.56 1.34 11.99
C GLN A 50 -15.41 2.40 11.30
N THR A 51 -15.14 3.67 11.59
CA THR A 51 -15.77 4.81 10.89
C THR A 51 -15.06 5.05 9.57
N LEU A 52 -15.81 4.99 8.47
CA LEU A 52 -15.35 5.29 7.13
C LEU A 52 -15.85 6.66 6.70
N SER A 53 -15.03 7.41 5.96
CA SER A 53 -15.40 8.73 5.49
C SER A 53 -14.76 9.08 4.15
N ALA A 54 -15.53 9.76 3.30
CA ALA A 54 -15.05 10.32 2.05
C ALA A 54 -15.58 11.74 1.85
N SER A 55 -14.83 12.56 1.12
CA SER A 55 -15.31 13.87 0.68
C SER A 55 -15.01 14.11 -0.80
N ARG A 56 -15.94 14.80 -1.47
CA ARG A 56 -15.80 15.23 -2.86
C ARG A 56 -16.15 16.69 -2.96
N SER A 57 -15.43 17.43 -3.79
CA SER A 57 -15.71 18.84 -4.01
C SER A 57 -15.63 19.23 -5.47
N SER A 58 -16.47 20.19 -5.85
CA SER A 58 -16.43 20.87 -7.14
C SER A 58 -16.29 22.36 -6.90
N GLN A 59 -15.49 23.00 -7.73
CA GLN A 59 -15.27 24.44 -7.73
C GLN A 59 -15.70 25.02 -9.08
N TYR A 60 -16.14 26.28 -9.05
CA TYR A 60 -16.51 27.05 -10.22
C TYR A 60 -16.02 28.48 -10.03
N CYS A 61 -15.26 28.99 -11.00
CA CYS A 61 -14.83 30.37 -11.09
C CYS A 61 -15.50 31.05 -12.30
N PRO A 62 -15.76 32.37 -12.23
CA PRO A 62 -16.15 33.16 -13.40
C PRO A 62 -15.19 32.94 -14.59
N GLY A 63 -15.71 32.49 -15.73
CA GLY A 63 -14.93 32.14 -16.92
C GLY A 63 -14.77 30.63 -17.17
N ASP A 64 -15.10 29.79 -16.18
CA ASP A 64 -15.07 28.34 -16.37
C ASP A 64 -16.19 27.89 -17.32
N LYS A 65 -15.84 26.99 -18.24
CA LYS A 65 -16.79 26.40 -19.21
C LYS A 65 -17.74 25.39 -18.58
N THR A 66 -17.42 24.90 -17.39
CA THR A 66 -18.19 23.86 -16.69
C THR A 66 -18.74 24.41 -15.39
N GLY A 67 -20.02 24.18 -15.13
CA GLY A 67 -20.68 24.63 -13.91
C GLY A 67 -20.35 23.76 -12.69
N LEU A 68 -20.78 24.24 -11.52
CA LEU A 68 -20.69 23.50 -10.26
C LEU A 68 -21.41 22.15 -10.34
N THR A 69 -20.69 21.08 -10.02
CA THR A 69 -21.26 19.72 -9.92
C THR A 69 -22.37 19.69 -8.88
N ARG A 70 -23.50 19.03 -9.20
CA ARG A 70 -24.66 18.92 -8.30
C ARG A 70 -24.28 18.24 -6.98
N GLY A 71 -24.89 18.69 -5.89
CA GLY A 71 -24.62 18.15 -4.55
C GLY A 71 -24.88 16.64 -4.46
N GLN A 72 -25.96 16.15 -5.06
CA GLN A 72 -26.29 14.73 -5.10
C GLN A 72 -25.19 13.92 -5.80
N THR A 73 -24.69 14.38 -6.95
CA THR A 73 -23.60 13.71 -7.66
C THR A 73 -22.33 13.63 -6.82
N LEU A 74 -21.98 14.70 -6.08
CA LEU A 74 -20.84 14.67 -5.15
C LEU A 74 -21.06 13.70 -3.98
N LEU A 75 -22.30 13.59 -3.48
CA LEU A 75 -22.68 12.63 -2.44
C LEU A 75 -22.59 11.20 -2.96
N ASP A 76 -23.11 10.91 -4.15
CA ASP A 76 -23.07 9.57 -4.76
C ASP A 76 -21.62 9.12 -5.00
N GLN A 77 -20.76 10.04 -5.45
CA GLN A 77 -19.33 9.78 -5.63
C GLN A 77 -18.63 9.50 -4.29
N ALA A 78 -18.92 10.30 -3.25
CA ALA A 78 -18.37 10.07 -1.91
C ALA A 78 -18.89 8.76 -1.29
N MET A 79 -20.16 8.43 -1.50
CA MET A 79 -20.75 7.16 -1.04
C MET A 79 -20.12 5.96 -1.75
N THR A 80 -19.87 6.05 -3.07
CA THR A 80 -19.23 4.99 -3.84
C THR A 80 -17.83 4.68 -3.28
N GLU A 81 -17.03 5.72 -2.99
CA GLU A 81 -15.70 5.55 -2.38
C GLU A 81 -15.79 4.88 -1.00
N VAL A 82 -16.70 5.35 -0.14
CA VAL A 82 -16.94 4.74 1.18
C VAL A 82 -17.34 3.27 1.07
N MET A 83 -18.19 2.92 0.09
CA MET A 83 -18.64 1.54 -0.10
C MET A 83 -17.53 0.63 -0.64
N ASP A 84 -16.65 1.15 -1.49
CA ASP A 84 -15.48 0.40 -1.96
C ASP A 84 -14.48 0.15 -0.84
N ASP A 85 -14.27 1.12 0.05
CA ASP A 85 -13.46 0.95 1.25
C ASP A 85 -14.09 -0.07 2.21
N TYR A 86 -15.42 0.00 2.40
CA TYR A 86 -16.14 -0.98 3.20
C TYR A 86 -16.02 -2.40 2.64
N ARG A 87 -16.22 -2.60 1.33
CA ARG A 87 -16.06 -3.91 0.68
C ARG A 87 -14.67 -4.50 0.92
N LYS A 88 -13.61 -3.70 0.74
CA LYS A 88 -12.21 -4.13 0.97
C LYS A 88 -11.92 -4.47 2.43
N ALA A 89 -12.66 -3.88 3.36
CA ALA A 89 -12.51 -4.17 4.79
C ALA A 89 -13.16 -5.50 5.19
N VAL A 90 -14.30 -5.86 4.57
CA VAL A 90 -15.11 -7.01 5.01
C VAL A 90 -15.05 -8.24 4.10
N ALA A 91 -14.54 -8.09 2.88
CA ALA A 91 -14.48 -9.16 1.89
C ALA A 91 -13.06 -9.37 1.36
N PRO A 92 -12.63 -10.63 1.14
CA PRO A 92 -11.41 -10.92 0.41
C PRO A 92 -11.44 -10.32 -0.99
N TYR A 93 -10.31 -9.79 -1.45
CA TYR A 93 -10.11 -9.35 -2.81
C TYR A 93 -8.72 -9.78 -3.30
N GLU A 94 -8.63 -10.14 -4.57
CA GLU A 94 -7.35 -10.44 -5.20
C GLU A 94 -6.58 -9.15 -5.45
N LYS A 95 -5.30 -9.17 -5.12
CA LYS A 95 -4.38 -8.09 -5.46
C LYS A 95 -3.18 -8.70 -6.15
N GLU A 96 -2.97 -8.32 -7.40
CA GLU A 96 -1.71 -8.59 -8.07
C GLU A 96 -0.63 -7.71 -7.44
N ILE A 97 0.38 -8.36 -6.89
CA ILE A 97 1.60 -7.71 -6.41
C ILE A 97 2.77 -8.26 -7.21
N SER A 98 3.56 -7.35 -7.79
CA SER A 98 4.87 -7.71 -8.33
C SER A 98 5.87 -7.62 -7.20
N ILE A 99 6.59 -8.72 -6.95
CA ILE A 99 7.68 -8.76 -5.97
C ILE A 99 8.95 -9.11 -6.75
N ASP A 100 9.91 -8.19 -6.74
CA ASP A 100 11.22 -8.43 -7.34
C ASP A 100 12.01 -9.40 -6.47
N LEU A 101 12.47 -10.50 -7.04
CA LEU A 101 13.37 -11.42 -6.34
C LEU A 101 14.79 -10.89 -6.37
N MET A 102 15.57 -11.19 -5.33
CA MET A 102 16.97 -10.84 -5.31
C MET A 102 17.76 -11.95 -6.01
N GLU A 103 18.46 -11.59 -7.08
CA GLU A 103 19.16 -12.55 -7.93
C GLU A 103 20.63 -12.71 -7.54
N GLU A 104 21.28 -11.60 -7.19
CA GLU A 104 22.72 -11.58 -6.91
C GLU A 104 23.01 -11.56 -5.41
N PRO A 105 24.00 -12.34 -4.94
CA PRO A 105 24.49 -12.22 -3.58
C PRO A 105 25.13 -10.86 -3.33
N LEU A 106 24.61 -10.13 -2.34
CA LEU A 106 25.21 -8.87 -1.85
C LEU A 106 26.48 -9.09 -1.00
N ALA A 107 26.80 -10.35 -0.71
CA ALA A 107 28.00 -10.80 -0.01
C ALA A 107 28.48 -12.14 -0.62
N PRO A 108 29.76 -12.52 -0.46
CA PRO A 108 30.27 -13.79 -0.96
C PRO A 108 29.43 -14.98 -0.49
N LEU A 109 28.98 -15.80 -1.45
CA LEU A 109 28.20 -17.00 -1.20
C LEU A 109 28.95 -18.20 -1.75
N ALA A 110 29.03 -19.28 -0.96
CA ALA A 110 29.66 -20.52 -1.41
C ALA A 110 28.99 -21.05 -2.68
N ALA A 111 29.78 -21.75 -3.51
CA ALA A 111 29.35 -22.18 -4.84
C ALA A 111 28.07 -23.03 -4.82
N HIS A 112 27.92 -23.91 -3.81
CA HIS A 112 26.76 -24.80 -3.72
C HIS A 112 25.45 -24.06 -3.38
N PRO A 113 25.35 -23.27 -2.28
CA PRO A 113 24.20 -22.39 -2.04
C PRO A 113 23.88 -21.44 -3.19
N LYS A 114 24.90 -20.92 -3.87
CA LYS A 114 24.70 -20.07 -5.05
C LYS A 114 24.01 -20.83 -6.20
N ALA A 115 24.46 -22.05 -6.49
CA ALA A 115 23.80 -22.88 -7.51
C ALA A 115 22.33 -23.22 -7.14
N LEU A 116 22.03 -23.40 -5.85
CA LEU A 116 20.65 -23.61 -5.38
C LEU A 116 19.80 -22.33 -5.50
N LEU A 117 20.38 -21.15 -5.22
CA LEU A 117 19.75 -19.85 -5.46
C LEU A 117 19.35 -19.70 -6.93
N ASP A 118 20.31 -19.88 -7.85
CA ASP A 118 20.12 -19.73 -9.29
C ASP A 118 19.06 -20.69 -9.83
N ARG A 119 19.09 -21.95 -9.39
CA ARG A 119 18.06 -22.94 -9.74
C ARG A 119 16.69 -22.54 -9.19
N GLY A 120 16.64 -22.04 -7.96
CA GLY A 120 15.40 -21.57 -7.35
C GLY A 120 14.77 -20.42 -8.16
N LEU A 121 15.59 -19.45 -8.58
CA LEU A 121 15.16 -18.36 -9.47
C LEU A 121 14.64 -18.88 -10.80
N ALA A 122 15.29 -19.88 -11.41
CA ALA A 122 14.82 -20.49 -12.65
C ALA A 122 13.44 -21.15 -12.50
N PHE A 123 13.18 -21.83 -11.36
CA PHE A 123 11.85 -22.37 -11.08
C PHE A 123 10.79 -21.27 -10.90
N VAL A 124 11.10 -20.18 -10.20
CA VAL A 124 10.13 -19.08 -10.03
C VAL A 124 9.81 -18.42 -11.37
N ARG A 125 10.79 -18.22 -12.26
CA ARG A 125 10.57 -17.71 -13.62
C ARG A 125 9.68 -18.62 -14.46
N ALA A 126 9.62 -19.92 -14.13
CA ALA A 126 8.73 -20.90 -14.73
C ALA A 126 7.41 -21.08 -13.96
N ASP A 127 7.03 -20.10 -13.12
CA ASP A 127 5.81 -20.11 -12.29
C ASP A 127 5.75 -21.25 -11.27
N ARG A 128 6.91 -21.69 -10.77
CA ARG A 128 7.03 -22.77 -9.78
C ARG A 128 7.62 -22.24 -8.47
N LEU A 129 6.92 -21.29 -7.86
CA LEU A 129 7.36 -20.64 -6.61
C LEU A 129 7.68 -21.62 -5.49
N GLU A 130 6.82 -22.61 -5.25
CA GLU A 130 7.02 -23.61 -4.20
C GLU A 130 8.36 -24.34 -4.33
N ARG A 131 8.71 -24.72 -5.56
CA ARG A 131 9.97 -25.41 -5.85
C ARG A 131 11.17 -24.47 -5.67
N GLY A 132 11.04 -23.20 -6.04
CA GLY A 132 12.03 -22.18 -5.73
C GLY A 132 12.29 -22.07 -4.23
N CYS A 133 11.21 -22.00 -3.44
CA CYS A 133 11.26 -21.91 -1.98
C CYS A 133 11.89 -23.16 -1.33
N GLU A 134 11.71 -24.35 -1.88
CA GLU A 134 12.41 -25.57 -1.43
C GLU A 134 13.92 -25.46 -1.62
N LEU A 135 14.36 -25.02 -2.80
CA LEU A 135 15.77 -24.87 -3.14
C LEU A 135 16.44 -23.80 -2.29
N TRP A 136 15.79 -22.68 -2.01
CA TRP A 136 16.35 -21.66 -1.12
C TRP A 136 16.39 -22.10 0.33
N ARG A 137 15.42 -22.91 0.80
CA ARG A 137 15.50 -23.53 2.13
C ARG A 137 16.68 -24.49 2.21
N GLN A 138 16.95 -25.22 1.13
CA GLN A 138 18.14 -26.08 1.03
C GLN A 138 19.42 -25.24 1.03
N ALA A 139 19.48 -24.17 0.23
CA ALA A 139 20.61 -23.25 0.17
C ALA A 139 20.96 -22.70 1.55
N ARG A 140 19.95 -22.32 2.34
CA ARG A 140 20.13 -21.86 3.72
C ARG A 140 20.77 -22.92 4.62
N ARG A 141 20.36 -24.18 4.51
CA ARG A 141 20.91 -25.28 5.33
C ARG A 141 22.31 -25.69 4.93
N GLU A 142 22.68 -25.46 3.68
CA GLU A 142 23.92 -25.97 3.07
C GLU A 142 24.98 -24.87 2.92
N GLY A 143 25.03 -23.92 3.86
CA GLY A 143 26.06 -22.86 3.93
C GLY A 143 25.60 -21.48 3.45
N GLY A 144 24.29 -21.27 3.30
CA GLY A 144 23.68 -19.99 2.97
C GLY A 144 22.98 -19.32 4.15
N GLU A 145 23.21 -19.74 5.41
CA GLU A 145 22.45 -19.24 6.56
C GLU A 145 22.57 -17.72 6.76
N ASN A 146 23.72 -17.16 6.42
CA ASN A 146 24.07 -15.75 6.62
C ASN A 146 24.13 -14.97 5.31
N SER A 147 23.29 -15.35 4.35
CA SER A 147 23.23 -14.70 3.05
C SER A 147 22.00 -13.81 2.94
N PRO A 148 22.17 -12.47 2.78
CA PRO A 148 21.04 -11.53 2.67
C PRO A 148 20.07 -11.90 1.54
N VAL A 149 20.60 -12.37 0.40
CA VAL A 149 19.78 -12.79 -0.76
C VAL A 149 18.94 -14.02 -0.46
N ILE A 150 19.50 -15.02 0.24
CA ILE A 150 18.77 -16.24 0.61
C ILE A 150 17.69 -15.89 1.65
N LEU A 151 18.03 -15.09 2.66
CA LEU A 151 17.10 -14.67 3.70
C LEU A 151 15.94 -13.84 3.10
N TYR A 152 16.24 -12.89 2.22
CA TYR A 152 15.24 -12.10 1.52
C TYR A 152 14.27 -12.98 0.71
N ASN A 153 14.79 -13.86 -0.15
CA ASN A 153 13.97 -14.71 -1.00
C ASN A 153 13.12 -15.70 -0.15
N LEU A 154 13.64 -16.18 0.98
CA LEU A 154 12.85 -16.95 1.95
C LEU A 154 11.80 -16.11 2.69
N GLY A 155 12.07 -14.82 2.90
CA GLY A 155 11.11 -13.84 3.38
C GLY A 155 9.91 -13.75 2.43
N VAL A 156 10.18 -13.63 1.12
CA VAL A 156 9.14 -13.64 0.07
C VAL A 156 8.33 -14.94 0.12
N CYS A 157 8.99 -16.09 0.19
CA CYS A 157 8.30 -17.39 0.33
C CYS A 157 7.38 -17.45 1.56
N SER A 158 7.83 -16.90 2.68
CA SER A 158 7.06 -16.89 3.93
C SER A 158 5.88 -15.94 3.87
N GLU A 159 6.06 -14.77 3.24
CA GLU A 159 5.01 -13.80 3.02
C GLU A 159 3.91 -14.38 2.12
N MET A 160 4.29 -15.00 1.00
CA MET A 160 3.36 -15.64 0.06
C MET A 160 2.60 -16.81 0.68
N SER A 161 3.17 -17.45 1.71
CA SER A 161 2.49 -18.51 2.47
C SER A 161 1.61 -17.97 3.62
N GLY A 162 1.47 -16.65 3.78
CA GLY A 162 0.75 -16.03 4.90
C GLY A 162 1.45 -16.10 6.25
N ARG A 163 2.71 -16.57 6.31
CA ARG A 163 3.52 -16.64 7.54
C ARG A 163 4.21 -15.30 7.79
N LEU A 164 3.40 -14.27 8.00
CA LEU A 164 3.84 -12.87 8.01
C LEU A 164 4.91 -12.56 9.06
N GLN A 165 4.81 -13.11 10.27
CA GLN A 165 5.83 -12.87 11.31
C GLN A 165 7.18 -13.47 10.88
N GLY A 166 7.20 -14.71 10.42
CA GLY A 166 8.43 -15.35 9.94
C GLY A 166 9.01 -14.66 8.69
N ALA A 167 8.17 -14.08 7.83
CA ALA A 167 8.63 -13.26 6.72
C ALA A 167 9.33 -11.98 7.20
N LEU A 168 8.73 -11.29 8.17
CA LEU A 168 9.31 -10.08 8.76
C LEU A 168 10.66 -10.37 9.41
N ASP A 169 10.76 -11.45 10.17
CA ASP A 169 12.00 -11.85 10.84
C ASP A 169 13.12 -12.10 9.80
N LEU A 170 12.81 -12.81 8.72
CA LEU A 170 13.77 -13.07 7.63
C LEU A 170 14.22 -11.79 6.92
N TYR A 171 13.31 -10.83 6.68
CA TYR A 171 13.69 -9.55 6.09
C TYR A 171 14.56 -8.71 7.01
N LEU A 172 14.27 -8.70 8.31
CA LEU A 172 15.09 -7.99 9.30
C LEU A 172 16.46 -8.66 9.47
N ASP A 173 16.53 -10.00 9.41
CA ASP A 173 17.80 -10.73 9.39
C ASP A 173 18.64 -10.33 8.17
N ALA A 174 18.02 -10.26 6.99
CA ALA A 174 18.69 -9.82 5.77
C ALA A 174 19.16 -8.36 5.86
N GLU A 175 18.33 -7.45 6.38
CA GLU A 175 18.66 -6.03 6.56
C GLU A 175 19.87 -5.83 7.47
N ARG A 176 19.93 -6.54 8.60
CA ARG A 176 21.03 -6.45 9.57
C ARG A 176 22.40 -6.85 9.02
N MET A 177 22.42 -7.60 7.92
CA MET A 177 23.65 -8.05 7.27
C MET A 177 24.17 -7.07 6.21
N LEU A 178 23.39 -6.05 5.86
CA LEU A 178 23.78 -5.07 4.84
C LEU A 178 24.41 -3.83 5.46
N LEU A 179 25.43 -3.31 4.80
CA LEU A 179 26.05 -2.02 5.14
C LEU A 179 25.30 -0.84 4.52
N GLU A 180 24.56 -1.09 3.45
CA GLU A 180 23.78 -0.08 2.72
C GLU A 180 22.32 -0.50 2.59
N PRO A 181 21.37 0.46 2.52
CA PRO A 181 19.96 0.15 2.36
C PRO A 181 19.67 -0.63 1.06
N SER A 182 18.88 -1.69 1.18
CA SER A 182 18.37 -2.45 0.04
C SER A 182 16.88 -2.17 -0.15
N ARG A 183 16.54 -1.57 -1.28
CA ARG A 183 15.15 -1.24 -1.63
C ARG A 183 14.22 -2.47 -1.59
N PRO A 184 14.56 -3.63 -2.19
CA PRO A 184 13.72 -4.83 -2.12
C PRO A 184 13.41 -5.27 -0.69
N ILE A 185 14.41 -5.25 0.20
CA ILE A 185 14.25 -5.63 1.62
C ILE A 185 13.35 -4.62 2.33
N ALA A 186 13.60 -3.32 2.18
CA ALA A 186 12.80 -2.27 2.79
C ALA A 186 11.32 -2.33 2.35
N GLU A 187 11.06 -2.60 1.07
CA GLU A 187 9.72 -2.79 0.53
C GLU A 187 9.04 -4.05 1.11
N GLY A 188 9.78 -5.15 1.25
CA GLY A 188 9.30 -6.38 1.89
C GLY A 188 8.92 -6.17 3.36
N ILE A 189 9.76 -5.48 4.13
CA ILE A 189 9.48 -5.11 5.53
C ILE A 189 8.21 -4.25 5.61
N LYS A 190 8.12 -3.20 4.78
CA LYS A 190 6.97 -2.29 4.77
C LYS A 190 5.67 -3.03 4.45
N ARG A 191 5.69 -3.89 3.42
CA ARG A 191 4.53 -4.66 2.97
C ARG A 191 4.07 -5.65 4.05
N THR A 192 5.01 -6.38 4.65
CA THR A 192 4.73 -7.37 5.69
C THR A 192 4.20 -6.72 6.97
N ARG A 193 4.77 -5.58 7.41
CA ARG A 193 4.25 -4.81 8.55
C ARG A 193 2.83 -4.33 8.32
N ALA A 194 2.53 -3.81 7.13
CA ALA A 194 1.17 -3.39 6.79
C ALA A 194 0.19 -4.58 6.78
N ALA A 195 0.63 -5.78 6.39
CA ALA A 195 -0.18 -6.99 6.45
C ALA A 195 -0.43 -7.46 7.89
N LEU A 196 0.59 -7.45 8.75
CA LEU A 196 0.47 -7.76 10.18
C LEU A 196 -0.46 -6.79 10.90
N ASP A 197 -0.36 -5.49 10.62
CA ASP A 197 -1.23 -4.48 11.21
C ASP A 197 -2.70 -4.72 10.85
N ARG A 198 -2.99 -5.13 9.60
CA ARG A 198 -4.34 -5.52 9.19
C ARG A 198 -4.81 -6.79 9.91
N GLN A 199 -3.94 -7.78 10.08
CA GLN A 199 -4.27 -9.01 10.80
C GLN A 199 -4.58 -8.75 12.29
N HIS A 200 -3.77 -7.93 12.97
CA HIS A 200 -3.94 -7.62 14.39
C HIS A 200 -5.13 -6.70 14.67
N ARG A 201 -5.49 -5.83 13.72
CA ARG A 201 -6.68 -4.98 13.84
C ARG A 201 -7.98 -5.76 13.73
N GLY A 202 -7.92 -7.04 13.37
CA GLY A 202 -9.04 -7.97 13.29
C GLY A 202 -10.08 -7.45 12.30
N LEU A 203 -9.95 -7.86 11.03
CA LEU A 203 -10.87 -7.55 9.91
C LEU A 203 -11.71 -6.30 10.13
#